data_AF-A0A958NHN9-F1
#
_entry.id   AF-A0A958NHN9-F1
#
_cell.length_a   1.000
_cell.length_b   1.000
_cell.length_c   1.000
_cell.angle_alpha   90.00
_cell.angle_beta   90.00
_cell.angle_gamma   90.00
#
_symmetry.space_group_name_H-M   'P 1'
#
loop_
_entity.id
_entity.type
_entity.pdbx_description
1 polymer ?
#
loop_
_entity_poly.entity_id
_entity_poly.type
_entity_poly.pdbx_seq_one_letter_code
_entity_poly.pdbx_strand_id
1 'polypeptide(L)'
;MKTRLLVLTLILSCSLSYAQTKLADKFFDNYGYIKAIELYEKAVENGDNSAHVLTRLGDAYYNNSNSEKAAYWYGEALKEHKKIEAEYLYKYIQSLRSIGNYEEADIWFKELSAAQQGDSRLKGYNPDEVDLYAKLTSKNEVIVNVENLDFNSENSDFGPYIFEDKLYFASARGGEGKIYSWNKEPFLDLYEITLTDNDGVVTYGSVTELSDNINTEYHEASVAITNDGKTMYFTRDNVNKRNRIKYDKKGTTHLKLYKATLENDEWTNVVELPFNDDVFSTGHPALSPDNKTLYFVSDREGGLGQSDIYSVAINEDGSYGKPENLGEKVNTEGREMFPFVAKDSTLYFSSDGHLNLGLLDIFKSDILKGMRNDPENMGSPYNSGYDDFAFFINSETEQGYFSSNRPNGKGSDDIYSFNAKECKEVISGVARDSKTNIILTGVTVRLIDETGKVVEEFISKNGEEYTFTVDCNKTYTIVGSKPDYKDDQETVTTTTENEKVTTVDLSLEPLIIDNQIVINPIFFDFDKWNIRTDAQYELENIVDVMRKHPTMIIKIESHTDSRGGDNYNMKLSDRRAKSTRDYIISRGIDANRIESAIGYGESQLLNKCSNGVKCTEEEHQLNRRSYFYIVNE
;
A
#
# COMPACT_ATOMS: atom_id res chain seq x y z
N MET A 1 49.05 2.11 54.50
CA MET A 1 47.91 1.18 54.67
C MET A 1 46.68 1.63 53.87
N LYS A 2 46.21 2.88 54.01
CA LYS A 2 45.02 3.40 53.30
C LYS A 2 45.11 3.31 51.77
N THR A 3 46.25 3.64 51.16
CA THR A 3 46.45 3.55 49.70
C THR A 3 46.47 2.11 49.18
N ARG A 4 47.02 1.17 49.96
CA ARG A 4 47.00 -0.26 49.61
C ARG A 4 45.61 -0.87 49.75
N LEU A 5 44.85 -0.46 50.77
CA LEU A 5 43.45 -0.89 50.94
C LEU A 5 42.57 -0.36 49.80
N LEU A 6 42.78 0.90 49.40
CA LEU A 6 42.05 1.54 48.30
C LEU A 6 42.33 0.86 46.94
N VAL A 7 43.60 0.53 46.67
CA VAL A 7 44.01 -0.23 45.48
C VAL A 7 43.46 -1.66 45.54
N LEU A 8 43.44 -2.31 46.71
CA LEU A 8 42.86 -3.64 46.85
C LEU A 8 41.35 -3.64 46.61
N THR A 9 40.61 -2.65 47.13
CA THR A 9 39.17 -2.51 46.84
C THR A 9 38.90 -2.17 45.39
N LEU A 10 39.75 -1.35 44.75
CA LEU A 10 39.62 -1.01 43.33
C LEU A 10 39.87 -2.24 42.43
N ILE A 11 40.87 -3.06 42.77
CA ILE A 11 41.14 -4.32 42.06
C ILE A 11 39.98 -5.31 42.27
N LEU A 12 39.44 -5.40 43.49
CA LEU A 12 38.32 -6.29 43.79
C LEU A 12 37.05 -5.86 43.05
N SER A 13 36.74 -4.56 43.00
CA SER A 13 35.58 -4.04 42.25
C SER A 13 35.72 -4.29 40.75
N CYS A 14 36.89 -4.05 40.16
CA CYS A 14 37.12 -4.35 38.74
C CYS A 14 37.00 -5.84 38.42
N SER A 15 37.45 -6.73 39.32
CA SER A 15 37.34 -8.18 39.12
C SER A 15 35.90 -8.71 39.22
N LEU A 16 35.06 -8.09 40.06
CA LEU A 16 33.66 -8.46 40.21
C LEU A 16 32.83 -8.00 39.01
N SER A 17 33.04 -6.78 38.51
CA SER A 17 32.38 -6.30 37.29
C SER A 17 32.74 -7.16 36.07
N TYR A 18 34.02 -7.51 35.90
CA TYR A 18 34.46 -8.36 34.80
C TYR A 18 33.86 -9.79 34.85
N ALA A 19 33.74 -10.37 36.05
CA ALA A 19 33.11 -11.67 36.22
C ALA A 19 31.60 -11.65 35.90
N GLN A 20 30.93 -10.52 36.16
CA GLN A 20 29.51 -10.34 35.87
C GLN A 20 29.25 -10.23 34.36
N THR A 21 30.02 -9.41 33.64
CA THR A 21 29.90 -9.27 32.17
C THR A 21 30.11 -10.61 31.46
N LYS A 22 31.11 -11.40 31.90
CA LYS A 22 31.35 -12.74 31.34
C LYS A 22 30.19 -13.72 31.59
N LEU A 23 29.48 -13.57 32.71
CA LEU A 23 28.28 -14.36 32.98
C LEU A 23 27.11 -13.90 32.10
N ALA A 24 26.96 -12.59 31.89
CA ALA A 24 25.98 -12.03 30.98
C ALA A 24 26.21 -12.52 29.54
N ASP A 25 27.46 -12.51 29.07
CA ASP A 25 27.86 -13.05 27.77
C ASP A 25 27.46 -14.52 27.63
N LYS A 26 27.66 -15.33 28.67
CA LYS A 26 27.24 -16.73 28.64
C LYS A 26 25.73 -16.88 28.47
N PHE A 27 24.92 -16.06 29.15
CA PHE A 27 23.47 -16.08 28.94
C PHE A 27 23.11 -15.61 27.53
N PHE A 28 23.72 -14.51 27.07
CA PHE A 28 23.51 -13.96 25.74
C PHE A 28 23.83 -14.96 24.62
N ASP A 29 25.01 -15.59 24.68
CA ASP A 29 25.49 -16.55 23.68
C ASP A 29 24.64 -17.84 23.65
N ASN A 30 23.89 -18.13 24.72
CA ASN A 30 22.91 -19.23 24.78
C ASN A 30 21.47 -18.71 24.66
N TYR A 31 21.28 -17.54 24.07
CA TYR A 31 19.98 -16.90 23.80
C TYR A 31 19.10 -16.63 25.03
N GLY A 32 19.67 -16.62 26.24
CA GLY A 32 18.99 -16.31 27.48
C GLY A 32 18.88 -14.81 27.73
N TYR A 33 18.23 -14.08 26.83
CA TYR A 33 18.29 -12.62 26.77
C TYR A 33 17.74 -11.91 28.01
N ILE A 34 16.60 -12.33 28.58
CA ILE A 34 16.08 -11.68 29.80
C ILE A 34 17.11 -11.69 30.93
N LYS A 35 17.83 -12.80 31.12
CA LYS A 35 18.85 -12.89 32.17
C LYS A 35 20.12 -12.12 31.80
N ALA A 36 20.48 -12.09 30.52
CA ALA A 36 21.59 -11.29 30.03
C ALA A 36 21.34 -9.79 30.27
N ILE A 37 20.13 -9.31 29.96
CA ILE A 37 19.69 -7.92 30.20
C ILE A 37 19.90 -7.54 31.67
N GLU A 38 19.34 -8.31 32.61
CA GLU A 38 19.47 -8.04 34.06
C GLU A 38 20.94 -7.90 34.48
N LEU A 39 21.81 -8.76 33.95
CA LEU A 39 23.23 -8.77 34.30
C LEU A 39 24.01 -7.61 33.65
N TYR A 40 23.71 -7.26 32.41
CA TYR A 40 24.33 -6.13 31.72
C TYR A 40 23.85 -4.78 32.27
N GLU A 41 22.56 -4.61 32.56
CA GLU A 41 22.04 -3.37 33.18
C GLU A 41 22.73 -3.12 34.52
N LYS A 42 22.88 -4.15 35.34
CA LYS A 42 23.64 -4.05 36.58
C LYS A 42 25.14 -3.81 36.36
N ALA A 43 25.71 -4.23 35.23
CA ALA A 43 27.09 -3.87 34.89
C ALA A 43 27.20 -2.36 34.59
N VAL A 44 26.24 -1.80 33.85
CA VAL A 44 26.12 -0.35 33.59
C VAL A 44 25.91 0.43 34.89
N GLU A 45 25.04 -0.03 35.79
CA GLU A 45 24.86 0.58 37.12
C GLU A 45 26.16 0.62 37.94
N ASN A 46 27.02 -0.37 37.75
CA ASN A 46 28.35 -0.44 38.37
C ASN A 46 29.44 0.33 37.59
N GLY A 47 29.06 1.05 36.53
CA GLY A 47 29.92 1.93 35.74
C GLY A 47 30.57 1.31 34.50
N ASP A 48 30.14 0.13 34.05
CA ASP A 48 30.62 -0.47 32.80
C ASP A 48 29.81 0.04 31.60
N ASN A 49 30.29 1.12 30.98
CA ASN A 49 29.73 1.71 29.77
C ASN A 49 30.52 1.30 28.52
N SER A 50 31.13 0.12 28.52
CA SER A 50 31.86 -0.37 27.35
C SER A 50 30.93 -0.56 26.15
N ALA A 51 31.46 -0.33 24.94
CA ALA A 51 30.70 -0.55 23.71
C ALA A 51 30.11 -1.96 23.65
N HIS A 52 30.85 -2.97 24.12
CA HIS A 52 30.39 -4.36 24.23
C HIS A 52 29.13 -4.49 25.08
N VAL A 53 29.11 -3.95 26.31
CA VAL A 53 27.94 -4.05 27.20
C VAL A 53 26.73 -3.31 26.63
N LEU A 54 26.92 -2.09 26.15
CA LEU A 54 25.83 -1.26 25.63
C LEU A 54 25.21 -1.84 24.36
N THR A 55 26.03 -2.31 23.41
CA THR A 55 25.54 -2.96 22.19
C THR A 55 24.91 -4.33 22.45
N ARG A 56 25.40 -5.09 23.43
CA ARG A 56 24.76 -6.34 23.89
C ARG A 56 23.42 -6.11 24.57
N LEU A 57 23.26 -5.03 25.34
CA LEU A 57 21.96 -4.60 25.83
C LEU A 57 21.01 -4.26 24.67
N GLY A 58 21.49 -3.47 23.72
CA GLY A 58 20.76 -3.15 22.49
C GLY A 58 20.26 -4.42 21.78
N ASP A 59 21.16 -5.37 21.51
CA ASP A 59 20.81 -6.64 20.86
C ASP A 59 19.82 -7.47 21.68
N ALA A 60 19.98 -7.55 23.00
CA ALA A 60 19.11 -8.38 23.84
C ALA A 60 17.68 -7.84 23.92
N TYR A 61 17.53 -6.51 23.90
CA TYR A 61 16.24 -5.84 23.79
C TYR A 61 15.67 -5.94 22.37
N TYR A 62 16.50 -5.77 21.34
CA TYR A 62 16.12 -5.93 19.93
C TYR A 62 15.56 -7.34 19.65
N ASN A 63 16.23 -8.39 20.15
CA ASN A 63 15.80 -9.78 19.98
C ASN A 63 14.57 -10.16 20.82
N ASN A 64 14.12 -9.31 21.75
CA ASN A 64 12.85 -9.46 22.47
C ASN A 64 11.82 -8.40 22.02
N SER A 65 11.99 -7.88 20.81
CA SER A 65 11.08 -6.92 20.16
C SER A 65 10.78 -5.67 21.01
N ASN A 66 11.71 -5.28 21.89
CA ASN A 66 11.62 -4.05 22.67
C ASN A 66 12.41 -2.94 21.98
N SER A 67 11.83 -2.42 20.90
CA SER A 67 12.47 -1.40 20.04
C SER A 67 12.82 -0.12 20.78
N GLU A 68 12.02 0.30 21.77
CA GLU A 68 12.29 1.51 22.57
C GLU A 68 13.60 1.36 23.37
N LYS A 69 13.76 0.24 24.09
CA LYS A 69 14.98 -0.03 24.85
C LYS A 69 16.16 -0.34 23.95
N ALA A 70 15.95 -1.05 22.85
CA ALA A 70 16.99 -1.30 21.86
C ALA A 70 17.55 0.01 21.31
N ALA A 71 16.67 0.91 20.84
CA ALA A 71 17.04 2.24 20.35
C ALA A 71 17.80 3.04 21.42
N TYR A 72 17.30 3.05 22.66
CA TYR A 72 17.98 3.71 23.77
C TYR A 72 19.43 3.22 23.95
N TRP A 73 19.65 1.92 24.07
CA TRP A 73 20.98 1.37 24.37
C TRP A 73 21.97 1.49 23.22
N TYR A 74 21.53 1.33 21.97
CA TYR A 74 22.38 1.62 20.81
C TYR A 74 22.73 3.12 20.73
N GLY A 75 21.77 4.00 21.00
CA GLY A 75 22.00 5.44 21.06
C GLY A 75 23.00 5.82 22.15
N GLU A 76 22.93 5.22 23.34
CA GLU A 76 23.93 5.42 24.41
C GLU A 76 25.31 4.92 23.97
N ALA A 77 25.39 3.78 23.29
CA ALA A 77 26.65 3.28 22.75
C ALA A 77 27.27 4.31 21.78
N LEU A 78 26.48 4.89 20.87
CA LEU A 78 26.94 5.87 19.87
C LEU A 78 27.38 7.21 20.50
N LYS A 79 26.75 7.60 21.61
CA LYS A 79 27.16 8.80 22.37
C LYS A 79 28.52 8.62 23.04
N GLU A 80 28.75 7.46 23.65
CA GLU A 80 29.98 7.16 24.40
C GLU A 80 31.14 6.77 23.47
N HIS A 81 30.86 6.13 22.32
CA HIS A 81 31.86 5.54 21.45
C HIS A 81 31.76 6.04 20.01
N LYS A 82 32.84 6.64 19.51
CA LYS A 82 32.90 7.23 18.14
C LYS A 82 32.85 6.22 16.99
N LYS A 83 33.06 4.94 17.27
CA LYS A 83 33.08 3.87 16.27
C LYS A 83 32.35 2.67 16.81
N ILE A 84 31.27 2.32 16.12
CA ILE A 84 30.49 1.12 16.37
C ILE A 84 30.42 0.34 15.06
N GLU A 85 30.37 -0.98 15.20
CA GLU A 85 30.22 -1.87 14.04
C GLU A 85 28.92 -1.56 13.30
N ALA A 86 28.97 -1.68 11.97
CA ALA A 86 27.87 -1.30 11.11
C ALA A 86 26.58 -2.07 11.40
N GLU A 87 26.69 -3.31 11.87
CA GLU A 87 25.54 -4.15 12.24
C GLU A 87 24.72 -3.54 13.38
N TYR A 88 25.37 -3.00 14.42
CA TYR A 88 24.65 -2.33 15.52
C TYR A 88 24.06 -0.99 15.07
N LEU A 89 24.72 -0.30 14.13
CA LEU A 89 24.15 0.91 13.54
C LEU A 89 22.90 0.59 12.72
N TYR A 90 22.92 -0.50 11.95
CA TYR A 90 21.75 -0.98 11.21
C TYR A 90 20.57 -1.32 12.14
N LYS A 91 20.82 -2.10 13.21
CA LYS A 91 19.79 -2.41 14.21
C LYS A 91 19.28 -1.18 14.96
N TYR A 92 20.15 -0.19 15.20
CA TYR A 92 19.72 1.10 15.76
C TYR A 92 18.73 1.82 14.84
N ILE A 93 19.06 1.92 13.56
CA ILE A 93 18.17 2.50 12.54
C ILE A 93 16.84 1.76 12.57
N GLN A 94 16.82 0.43 12.50
CA GLN A 94 15.56 -0.33 12.54
C GLN A 94 14.76 -0.11 13.82
N SER A 95 15.43 -0.06 14.98
CA SER A 95 14.77 0.22 16.25
C SER A 95 14.14 1.62 16.28
N LEU A 96 14.83 2.63 15.72
CA LEU A 96 14.31 3.99 15.57
C LEU A 96 13.09 4.04 14.64
N ARG A 97 13.15 3.35 13.50
CA ARG A 97 12.04 3.23 12.55
C ARG A 97 10.83 2.58 13.21
N SER A 98 11.07 1.52 13.98
CA SER A 98 10.03 0.77 14.67
C SER A 98 9.22 1.61 15.65
N ILE A 99 9.88 2.53 16.36
CA ILE A 99 9.22 3.48 17.27
C ILE A 99 8.76 4.77 16.58
N GLY A 100 8.82 4.85 15.24
CA GLY A 100 8.38 5.99 14.44
C GLY A 100 9.33 7.19 14.40
N ASN A 101 10.57 7.05 14.88
CA ASN A 101 11.60 8.10 14.84
C ASN A 101 12.37 8.07 13.51
N TYR A 102 11.66 8.31 12.41
CA TYR A 102 12.21 8.21 11.05
C TYR A 102 13.24 9.29 10.72
N GLU A 103 13.05 10.52 11.22
CA GLU A 103 13.99 11.62 10.97
C GLU A 103 15.39 11.30 11.50
N GLU A 104 15.48 10.73 12.71
CA GLU A 104 16.76 10.31 13.27
C GLU A 104 17.31 9.07 12.54
N ALA A 105 16.45 8.11 12.19
CA ALA A 105 16.86 6.94 11.44
C ALA A 105 17.53 7.31 10.11
N ASP A 106 16.98 8.29 9.38
CA ASP A 106 17.52 8.74 8.09
C ASP A 106 18.92 9.37 8.22
N ILE A 107 19.19 10.09 9.31
CA ILE A 107 20.53 10.63 9.60
C ILE A 107 21.54 9.48 9.70
N TRP A 108 21.21 8.45 10.47
CA TRP A 108 22.08 7.30 10.68
C TRP A 108 22.18 6.41 9.46
N PHE A 109 21.12 6.31 8.65
CA PHE A 109 21.14 5.60 7.38
C PHE A 109 22.15 6.22 6.40
N LYS A 110 22.21 7.56 6.35
CA LYS A 110 23.20 8.28 5.56
C LYS A 110 24.64 8.03 6.03
N GLU A 111 24.86 8.01 7.34
CA GLU A 111 26.17 7.68 7.92
C GLU A 111 26.57 6.23 7.61
N LEU A 112 25.64 5.28 7.75
CA LEU A 112 25.86 3.87 7.40
C LEU A 112 26.21 3.71 5.92
N SER A 113 25.47 4.38 5.03
CA SER A 113 25.72 4.37 3.58
C SER A 113 27.07 4.95 3.18
N ALA A 114 27.54 5.98 3.90
CA ALA A 114 28.89 6.51 3.70
C ALA A 114 29.98 5.53 4.19
N ALA A 115 29.69 4.72 5.21
CA ALA A 115 30.64 3.80 5.84
C ALA A 115 30.71 2.41 5.17
N GLN A 116 29.61 1.91 4.59
CA GLN A 116 29.52 0.60 3.95
C GLN A 116 29.05 0.70 2.50
N GLN A 117 30.00 0.56 1.56
CA GLN A 117 29.67 0.43 0.15
C GLN A 117 29.26 -1.01 -0.18
N GLY A 118 28.11 -1.18 -0.81
CA GLY A 118 27.66 -2.47 -1.35
C GLY A 118 26.82 -3.34 -0.42
N ASP A 119 26.42 -2.84 0.76
CA ASP A 119 25.45 -3.51 1.64
C ASP A 119 24.06 -3.48 0.97
N SER A 120 23.48 -4.66 0.71
CA SER A 120 22.22 -4.76 -0.03
C SER A 120 21.03 -4.19 0.74
N ARG A 121 21.14 -4.08 2.07
CA ARG A 121 20.11 -3.48 2.95
C ARG A 121 19.97 -1.98 2.78
N LEU A 122 20.94 -1.36 2.10
CA LEU A 122 20.91 0.07 1.75
C LEU A 122 20.38 0.32 0.34
N LYS A 123 20.06 -0.73 -0.42
CA LYS A 123 19.57 -0.62 -1.79
C LYS A 123 18.19 0.02 -1.83
N GLY A 124 18.04 1.02 -2.71
CA GLY A 124 16.76 1.73 -2.90
C GLY A 124 16.53 2.89 -1.93
N TYR A 125 17.36 3.04 -0.90
CA TYR A 125 17.35 4.25 -0.08
C TYR A 125 17.90 5.44 -0.85
N ASN A 126 17.18 6.56 -0.81
CA ASN A 126 17.62 7.83 -1.34
C ASN A 126 17.48 8.91 -0.24
N PRO A 127 18.60 9.43 0.31
CA PRO A 127 18.56 10.41 1.39
C PRO A 127 17.92 11.75 1.00
N ASP A 128 17.76 12.02 -0.30
CA ASP A 128 17.14 13.23 -0.82
C ASP A 128 15.64 13.04 -1.18
N GLU A 129 15.11 11.79 -1.12
CA GLU A 129 13.68 11.47 -1.28
C GLU A 129 13.09 10.97 0.05
N VAL A 130 12.60 11.90 0.89
CA VAL A 130 12.00 11.62 2.22
C VAL A 130 10.59 10.99 2.13
N ASP A 131 10.11 10.67 0.93
CA ASP A 131 8.72 10.21 0.70
C ASP A 131 8.56 8.68 0.70
N LEU A 132 9.61 7.93 1.06
CA LEU A 132 9.59 6.46 1.02
C LEU A 132 8.53 5.86 1.96
N TYR A 133 8.43 6.40 3.19
CA TYR A 133 7.44 5.93 4.17
C TYR A 133 6.03 6.27 3.72
N ALA A 134 5.82 7.50 3.24
CA ALA A 134 4.54 7.91 2.68
C ALA A 134 4.14 7.02 1.50
N LYS A 135 5.06 6.66 0.59
CA LYS A 135 4.82 5.68 -0.49
C LYS A 135 4.42 4.29 0.02
N LEU A 136 5.07 3.79 1.07
CA LEU A 136 4.74 2.49 1.68
C LEU A 136 3.45 2.51 2.51
N THR A 137 3.05 3.67 3.04
CA THR A 137 1.82 3.84 3.81
C THR A 137 0.61 4.31 2.99
N SER A 138 0.79 4.65 1.71
CA SER A 138 -0.25 5.26 0.84
C SER A 138 -0.61 4.39 -0.38
N LYS A 139 -0.56 3.06 -0.25
CA LYS A 139 -1.06 2.19 -1.33
C LYS A 139 -2.59 2.27 -1.39
N ASN A 140 -3.07 3.25 -2.14
CA ASN A 140 -4.46 3.74 -2.13
C ASN A 140 -5.43 2.92 -3.00
N GLU A 141 -5.00 1.79 -3.58
CA GLU A 141 -5.83 1.00 -4.50
C GLU A 141 -6.62 -0.11 -3.80
N VAL A 142 -6.18 -0.54 -2.61
CA VAL A 142 -6.75 -1.67 -1.87
C VAL A 142 -7.01 -1.26 -0.43
N ILE A 143 -8.25 -1.41 0.03
CA ILE A 143 -8.55 -1.31 1.47
C ILE A 143 -8.33 -2.67 2.08
N VAL A 144 -7.46 -2.70 3.08
CA VAL A 144 -7.13 -3.91 3.82
C VAL A 144 -7.60 -3.69 5.24
N ASN A 145 -8.64 -4.43 5.62
CA ASN A 145 -9.09 -4.45 7.00
C ASN A 145 -8.27 -5.50 7.74
N VAL A 146 -7.61 -5.08 8.83
CA VAL A 146 -6.79 -5.96 9.67
C VAL A 146 -7.47 -6.09 11.03
N GLU A 147 -7.68 -7.33 11.48
CA GLU A 147 -8.35 -7.64 12.74
C GLU A 147 -7.49 -8.57 13.59
N ASN A 148 -7.26 -8.21 14.86
CA ASN A 148 -6.68 -9.11 15.86
C ASN A 148 -7.71 -10.16 16.27
N LEU A 149 -7.29 -11.41 16.45
CA LEU A 149 -8.20 -12.54 16.62
C LEU A 149 -8.42 -12.89 18.10
N ASP A 150 -9.68 -13.10 18.49
CA ASP A 150 -10.07 -13.36 19.89
C ASP A 150 -9.37 -14.58 20.51
N PHE A 151 -9.02 -15.58 19.67
CA PHE A 151 -8.40 -16.81 20.11
C PHE A 151 -6.91 -16.67 20.46
N ASN A 152 -6.26 -15.54 20.11
CA ASN A 152 -4.91 -15.24 20.59
C ASN A 152 -4.86 -15.36 22.12
N SER A 153 -3.71 -15.69 22.66
CA SER A 153 -3.45 -15.84 24.09
C SER A 153 -2.85 -14.54 24.67
N GLU A 154 -2.40 -14.59 25.92
CA GLU A 154 -1.65 -13.49 26.54
C GLU A 154 -0.13 -13.59 26.24
N ASN A 155 0.32 -14.68 25.61
CA ASN A 155 1.70 -14.93 25.19
C ASN A 155 1.78 -14.93 23.65
N SER A 156 2.91 -15.37 23.07
CA SER A 156 3.07 -15.43 21.61
C SER A 156 2.16 -16.46 20.94
N ASP A 157 1.43 -16.04 19.91
CA ASP A 157 0.64 -16.84 18.97
C ASP A 157 0.99 -16.41 17.55
N PHE A 158 1.57 -17.31 16.74
CA PHE A 158 2.05 -16.93 15.41
C PHE A 158 2.13 -18.09 14.42
N GLY A 159 2.45 -17.77 13.17
CA GLY A 159 2.68 -18.76 12.13
C GLY A 159 1.40 -19.40 11.60
N PRO A 160 0.33 -18.63 11.27
CA PRO A 160 -0.90 -19.19 10.77
C PRO A 160 -0.67 -19.93 9.45
N TYR A 161 -1.21 -21.14 9.34
CA TYR A 161 -1.24 -21.91 8.11
C TYR A 161 -2.59 -22.58 7.95
N ILE A 162 -3.27 -22.33 6.84
CA ILE A 162 -4.60 -22.91 6.60
C ILE A 162 -4.50 -24.07 5.62
N PHE A 163 -5.14 -25.17 5.98
CA PHE A 163 -5.41 -26.29 5.11
C PHE A 163 -6.87 -26.70 5.26
N GLU A 164 -7.61 -26.68 4.16
CA GLU A 164 -9.07 -26.88 4.14
C GLU A 164 -9.79 -25.96 5.15
N ASP A 165 -10.48 -26.53 6.14
CA ASP A 165 -11.22 -25.82 7.19
C ASP A 165 -10.45 -25.73 8.51
N LYS A 166 -9.12 -25.94 8.50
CA LYS A 166 -8.27 -25.88 9.70
C LYS A 166 -7.19 -24.83 9.57
N LEU A 167 -7.02 -24.03 10.63
CA LEU A 167 -5.88 -23.15 10.82
C LEU A 167 -4.94 -23.77 11.86
N TYR A 168 -3.69 -23.96 11.46
CA TYR A 168 -2.57 -24.41 12.29
C TYR A 168 -1.72 -23.21 12.70
N PHE A 169 -1.23 -23.20 13.93
CA PHE A 169 -0.36 -22.12 14.42
C PHE A 169 0.49 -22.58 15.62
N ALA A 170 1.56 -21.84 15.91
CA ALA A 170 2.38 -22.03 17.09
C ALA A 170 1.89 -21.12 18.22
N SER A 171 1.90 -21.61 19.46
CA SER A 171 1.49 -20.82 20.62
C SER A 171 2.27 -21.14 21.88
N ALA A 172 2.53 -20.11 22.68
CA ALA A 172 3.10 -20.21 24.02
C ALA A 172 2.02 -20.19 25.12
N ARG A 173 0.78 -20.58 24.80
CA ARG A 173 -0.35 -20.61 25.75
C ARG A 173 -0.25 -21.69 26.84
N GLY A 174 0.62 -22.69 26.69
CA GLY A 174 0.76 -23.83 27.61
C GLY A 174 1.27 -23.45 28.99
N GLY A 175 0.40 -23.42 30.02
CA GLY A 175 0.74 -22.94 31.36
C GLY A 175 1.59 -23.86 32.25
N GLU A 176 1.74 -25.14 31.90
CA GLU A 176 2.48 -26.15 32.70
C GLU A 176 3.84 -26.57 32.08
N GLY A 177 4.18 -26.02 30.92
CA GLY A 177 5.39 -26.36 30.16
C GLY A 177 6.68 -25.77 30.74
N LYS A 178 7.81 -26.12 30.11
CA LYS A 178 9.09 -25.46 30.42
C LYS A 178 9.01 -23.99 30.05
N ILE A 179 9.74 -23.15 30.79
CA ILE A 179 9.87 -21.72 30.48
C ILE A 179 11.12 -21.49 29.62
N TYR A 180 10.92 -20.84 28.48
CA TYR A 180 11.96 -20.48 27.56
C TYR A 180 12.82 -19.35 28.12
N SER A 181 14.14 -19.47 27.99
CA SER A 181 15.07 -18.52 28.62
C SER A 181 15.19 -17.19 27.85
N TRP A 182 14.77 -17.18 26.59
CA TRP A 182 14.85 -16.02 25.70
C TRP A 182 13.92 -14.89 26.13
N ASN A 183 12.63 -15.19 26.28
CA ASN A 183 11.54 -14.24 26.52
C ASN A 183 10.75 -14.50 27.82
N LYS A 184 11.01 -15.63 28.53
CA LYS A 184 10.27 -16.07 29.73
C LYS A 184 8.83 -16.52 29.49
N GLU A 185 8.48 -16.81 28.25
CA GLU A 185 7.23 -17.50 27.92
C GLU A 185 7.40 -19.02 27.98
N PRO A 186 6.32 -19.81 28.02
CA PRO A 186 6.38 -21.24 27.76
C PRO A 186 7.04 -21.57 26.41
N PHE A 187 7.58 -22.79 26.29
CA PHE A 187 7.95 -23.31 24.97
C PHE A 187 6.72 -23.39 24.06
N LEU A 188 6.95 -23.29 22.75
CA LEU A 188 5.90 -23.24 21.74
C LEU A 188 5.44 -24.64 21.40
N ASP A 189 4.13 -24.83 21.36
CA ASP A 189 3.48 -26.03 20.84
C ASP A 189 2.67 -25.67 19.58
N LEU A 190 2.41 -26.66 18.72
CA LEU A 190 1.49 -26.49 17.59
C LEU A 190 0.04 -26.76 18.02
N TYR A 191 -0.85 -25.89 17.57
CA TYR A 191 -2.29 -25.94 17.80
C TYR A 191 -3.05 -25.91 16.46
N GLU A 192 -4.28 -26.41 16.48
CA GLU A 192 -5.24 -26.27 15.39
C GLU A 192 -6.55 -25.65 15.88
N ILE A 193 -7.24 -24.97 14.96
CA ILE A 193 -8.59 -24.44 15.16
C ILE A 193 -9.42 -24.63 13.88
N THR A 194 -10.66 -25.05 14.05
CA THR A 194 -11.61 -25.17 12.93
C THR A 194 -12.11 -23.79 12.51
N LEU A 195 -12.12 -23.54 11.20
CA LEU A 195 -12.68 -22.36 10.57
C LEU A 195 -14.06 -22.69 10.01
N THR A 196 -15.01 -21.77 10.14
CA THR A 196 -16.32 -21.88 9.48
C THR A 196 -16.64 -20.55 8.80
N ASP A 197 -16.68 -20.58 7.47
CA ASP A 197 -17.07 -19.44 6.65
C ASP A 197 -18.59 -19.48 6.39
N ASN A 198 -19.28 -18.42 6.81
CA ASN A 198 -20.69 -18.17 6.51
C ASN A 198 -20.80 -16.87 5.70
N ASP A 199 -20.91 -16.98 4.37
CA ASP A 199 -21.09 -15.86 3.44
C ASP A 199 -20.00 -14.76 3.59
N GLY A 200 -18.74 -15.18 3.73
CA GLY A 200 -17.58 -14.28 3.85
C GLY A 200 -17.26 -13.86 5.29
N VAL A 201 -18.05 -14.32 6.28
CA VAL A 201 -17.77 -14.13 7.71
C VAL A 201 -17.17 -15.40 8.27
N VAL A 202 -15.88 -15.34 8.59
CA VAL A 202 -15.14 -16.46 9.19
C VAL A 202 -15.36 -16.46 10.70
N THR A 203 -15.76 -17.62 11.23
CA THR A 203 -15.85 -17.88 12.67
C THR A 203 -14.84 -18.95 13.07
N TYR A 204 -14.35 -18.83 14.30
CA TYR A 204 -13.25 -19.64 14.83
C TYR A 204 -13.79 -20.61 15.90
N GLY A 205 -13.42 -21.88 15.77
CA GLY A 205 -13.78 -22.94 16.71
C GLY A 205 -13.01 -22.88 18.04
N SER A 206 -12.87 -24.03 18.70
CA SER A 206 -12.03 -24.13 19.91
C SER A 206 -10.60 -24.47 19.53
N VAL A 207 -9.63 -23.79 20.15
CA VAL A 207 -8.21 -24.12 19.99
C VAL A 207 -7.92 -25.48 20.60
N THR A 208 -7.29 -26.35 19.82
CA THR A 208 -6.92 -27.72 20.19
C THR A 208 -5.43 -27.92 19.98
N GLU A 209 -4.75 -28.44 20.99
CA GLU A 209 -3.32 -28.77 20.89
C GLU A 209 -3.12 -30.00 19.99
N LEU A 210 -2.08 -30.00 19.16
CA LEU A 210 -1.69 -31.20 18.43
C LEU A 210 -1.14 -32.27 19.39
N SER A 211 -1.27 -33.54 19.01
CA SER A 211 -0.85 -34.66 19.86
C SER A 211 0.65 -34.63 20.20
N ASP A 212 1.05 -35.32 21.28
CA ASP A 212 2.44 -35.56 21.71
C ASP A 212 3.33 -36.27 20.66
N ASN A 213 2.77 -36.75 19.55
CA ASN A 213 3.57 -37.19 18.40
C ASN A 213 4.25 -35.99 17.71
N ILE A 214 3.53 -34.86 17.66
CA ILE A 214 3.96 -33.59 17.08
C ILE A 214 4.54 -32.65 18.13
N ASN A 215 3.88 -32.48 19.26
CA ASN A 215 4.39 -31.56 20.28
C ASN A 215 5.38 -32.26 21.21
N THR A 216 6.44 -31.55 21.58
CA THR A 216 7.45 -32.04 22.51
C THR A 216 7.54 -31.13 23.74
N GLU A 217 8.50 -31.37 24.64
CA GLU A 217 8.72 -30.43 25.76
C GLU A 217 9.46 -29.14 25.33
N TYR A 218 9.58 -28.89 24.02
CA TYR A 218 10.44 -27.89 23.37
C TYR A 218 9.76 -27.32 22.12
N HIS A 219 10.38 -26.37 21.42
CA HIS A 219 9.65 -25.59 20.40
C HIS A 219 9.22 -26.43 19.18
N GLU A 220 7.95 -26.33 18.82
CA GLU A 220 7.42 -26.59 17.49
C GLU A 220 6.74 -25.35 16.90
N ALA A 221 6.98 -25.09 15.60
CA ALA A 221 6.38 -23.95 14.90
C ALA A 221 6.38 -24.14 13.38
N SER A 222 5.62 -23.28 12.69
CA SER A 222 5.56 -23.14 11.23
C SER A 222 5.24 -24.45 10.49
N VAL A 223 4.08 -24.50 9.85
CA VAL A 223 3.56 -25.71 9.20
C VAL A 223 3.44 -25.51 7.68
N ALA A 224 3.66 -26.58 6.91
CA ALA A 224 3.22 -26.69 5.53
C ALA A 224 2.64 -28.08 5.27
N ILE A 225 1.49 -28.18 4.62
CA ILE A 225 0.80 -29.46 4.38
C ILE A 225 0.68 -29.70 2.88
N THR A 226 0.92 -30.94 2.44
CA THR A 226 0.76 -31.32 1.03
C THR A 226 -0.70 -31.22 0.61
N ASN A 227 -0.96 -30.84 -0.65
CA ASN A 227 -2.31 -30.75 -1.23
C ASN A 227 -3.25 -31.95 -0.96
N ASP A 228 -2.72 -33.16 -0.72
CA ASP A 228 -3.52 -34.35 -0.41
C ASP A 228 -3.87 -34.50 1.08
N GLY A 229 -3.41 -33.57 1.93
CA GLY A 229 -3.61 -33.52 3.37
C GLY A 229 -2.80 -34.55 4.16
N LYS A 230 -1.93 -35.35 3.50
CA LYS A 230 -1.33 -36.53 4.12
C LYS A 230 0.03 -36.28 4.76
N THR A 231 0.77 -35.25 4.32
CA THR A 231 2.11 -34.97 4.83
C THR A 231 2.17 -33.56 5.38
N MET A 232 2.56 -33.44 6.64
CA MET A 232 2.86 -32.17 7.30
C MET A 232 4.36 -32.00 7.40
N TYR A 233 4.88 -30.85 7.01
CA TYR A 233 6.23 -30.38 7.30
C TYR A 233 6.16 -29.33 8.40
N PHE A 234 7.09 -29.38 9.34
CA PHE A 234 7.13 -28.42 10.44
C PHE A 234 8.53 -28.22 11.01
N THR A 235 8.72 -27.11 11.73
CA THR A 235 9.96 -26.79 12.43
C THR A 235 9.90 -27.30 13.86
N ARG A 236 10.98 -27.91 14.34
CA ARG A 236 11.11 -28.37 15.73
C ARG A 236 12.54 -28.19 16.24
N ASP A 237 12.69 -27.95 17.55
CA ASP A 237 13.96 -28.04 18.25
C ASP A 237 14.68 -29.39 18.02
N ASN A 238 16.01 -29.35 17.94
CA ASN A 238 16.82 -30.56 17.76
C ASN A 238 16.81 -31.43 19.03
N VAL A 239 15.92 -32.41 19.06
CA VAL A 239 15.82 -33.39 20.15
C VAL A 239 16.41 -34.75 19.74
N ASN A 240 16.96 -35.47 20.72
CA ASN A 240 17.35 -36.87 20.50
C ASN A 240 16.14 -37.83 20.59
N LYS A 241 16.35 -39.12 20.30
CA LYS A 241 15.30 -40.17 20.35
C LYS A 241 14.61 -40.36 21.72
N ARG A 242 15.10 -39.72 22.78
CA ARG A 242 14.49 -39.73 24.12
C ARG A 242 13.87 -38.37 24.47
N ASN A 243 13.59 -37.54 23.46
CA ASN A 243 13.03 -36.21 23.60
C ASN A 243 13.83 -35.27 24.50
N ARG A 244 15.17 -35.23 24.32
CA ARG A 244 16.04 -34.28 25.03
C ARG A 244 16.75 -33.38 24.04
N ILE A 245 16.79 -32.07 24.33
CA ILE A 245 17.56 -31.09 23.53
C ILE A 245 18.99 -31.59 23.31
N LYS A 246 19.44 -31.47 22.08
CA LYS A 246 20.84 -31.55 21.70
C LYS A 246 21.43 -30.15 21.59
N TYR A 247 22.69 -30.07 22.01
CA TYR A 247 23.48 -28.86 21.89
C TYR A 247 24.66 -29.11 20.98
N ASP A 248 25.05 -28.10 20.23
CA ASP A 248 26.32 -28.08 19.53
C ASP A 248 27.50 -27.93 20.52
N LYS A 249 28.73 -27.80 20.00
CA LYS A 249 29.92 -27.63 20.83
C LYS A 249 29.97 -26.29 21.57
N LYS A 250 29.20 -25.29 21.12
CA LYS A 250 29.11 -23.95 21.72
C LYS A 250 28.02 -23.88 22.79
N GLY A 251 27.12 -24.86 22.84
CA GLY A 251 26.01 -24.90 23.78
C GLY A 251 24.68 -24.42 23.19
N THR A 252 24.62 -24.24 21.86
CA THR A 252 23.43 -23.79 21.14
C THR A 252 22.55 -24.97 20.74
N THR A 253 21.23 -24.85 20.94
CA THR A 253 20.24 -25.72 20.31
C THR A 253 19.84 -25.13 18.97
N HIS A 254 19.66 -25.98 17.96
CA HIS A 254 19.34 -25.56 16.60
C HIS A 254 17.97 -26.10 16.19
N LEU A 255 17.29 -25.39 15.29
CA LEU A 255 16.01 -25.80 14.73
C LEU A 255 16.22 -26.77 13.56
N LYS A 256 15.28 -27.70 13.38
CA LYS A 256 15.30 -28.68 12.28
C LYS A 256 13.92 -28.82 11.65
N LEU A 257 13.92 -29.21 10.38
CA LEU A 257 12.69 -29.60 9.69
C LEU A 257 12.38 -31.08 9.87
N TYR A 258 11.12 -31.35 10.15
CA TYR A 258 10.56 -32.69 10.22
C TYR A 258 9.39 -32.83 9.27
N LYS A 259 9.03 -34.06 8.96
CA LYS A 259 7.74 -34.38 8.35
C LYS A 259 6.97 -35.43 9.14
N ALA A 260 5.66 -35.33 9.16
CA ALA A 260 4.73 -36.30 9.73
C ALA A 260 3.71 -36.76 8.68
N THR A 261 3.13 -37.94 8.89
CA THR A 261 2.09 -38.51 8.02
C THR A 261 0.77 -38.56 8.79
N LEU A 262 -0.34 -38.20 8.15
CA LEU A 262 -1.67 -38.33 8.72
C LEU A 262 -2.20 -39.77 8.53
N GLU A 263 -2.44 -40.48 9.63
CA GLU A 263 -3.01 -41.83 9.64
C GLU A 263 -4.14 -41.91 10.68
N ASN A 264 -5.35 -42.32 10.26
CA ASN A 264 -6.54 -42.39 11.14
C ASN A 264 -6.82 -41.08 11.90
N ASP A 265 -6.76 -39.95 11.19
CA ASP A 265 -6.95 -38.59 11.72
C ASP A 265 -5.93 -38.15 12.79
N GLU A 266 -4.81 -38.88 12.93
CA GLU A 266 -3.70 -38.54 13.82
C GLU A 266 -2.39 -38.35 13.04
N TRP A 267 -1.64 -37.31 13.37
CA TRP A 267 -0.30 -37.11 12.84
C TRP A 267 0.68 -38.07 13.52
N THR A 268 1.36 -38.88 12.71
CA THR A 268 2.29 -39.93 13.15
C THR A 268 3.53 -39.97 12.24
N ASN A 269 4.41 -40.96 12.44
CA ASN A 269 5.57 -41.22 11.59
C ASN A 269 6.47 -39.98 11.38
N VAL A 270 6.83 -39.31 12.49
CA VAL A 270 7.69 -38.12 12.45
C VAL A 270 9.13 -38.48 12.04
N VAL A 271 9.61 -37.87 10.96
CA VAL A 271 10.93 -38.10 10.36
C VAL A 271 11.69 -36.80 10.16
N GLU A 272 12.92 -36.74 10.65
CA GLU A 272 13.87 -35.64 10.41
C GLU A 272 14.26 -35.59 8.91
N LEU A 273 14.23 -34.40 8.31
CA LEU A 273 14.64 -34.24 6.91
C LEU A 273 16.17 -34.37 6.73
N PRO A 274 16.65 -34.93 5.59
CA PRO A 274 18.05 -35.35 5.45
C PRO A 274 19.05 -34.21 5.22
N PHE A 275 18.58 -32.97 5.08
CA PHE A 275 19.40 -31.78 4.84
C PHE A 275 19.46 -30.82 6.04
N ASN A 276 19.01 -31.29 7.21
CA ASN A 276 19.29 -30.69 8.51
C ASN A 276 20.73 -31.00 8.97
N ASP A 277 21.23 -30.23 9.94
CA ASP A 277 22.49 -30.53 10.64
C ASP A 277 22.38 -30.16 12.13
N ASP A 278 23.39 -30.52 12.92
CA ASP A 278 23.49 -30.21 14.35
C ASP A 278 24.22 -28.87 14.62
N VAL A 279 24.70 -28.16 13.58
CA VAL A 279 25.50 -26.91 13.73
C VAL A 279 24.87 -25.66 13.12
N PHE A 280 23.71 -25.79 12.49
CA PHE A 280 22.92 -24.70 11.94
C PHE A 280 21.44 -25.03 12.06
N SER A 281 20.59 -24.00 12.01
CA SER A 281 19.15 -24.09 12.02
C SER A 281 18.57 -24.26 10.61
N THR A 282 17.48 -25.01 10.51
CA THR A 282 16.68 -25.19 9.30
C THR A 282 15.20 -25.21 9.71
N GLY A 283 14.38 -24.33 9.16
CA GLY A 283 12.99 -24.15 9.59
C GLY A 283 12.11 -23.44 8.56
N HIS A 284 10.91 -23.07 8.99
CA HIS A 284 9.91 -22.30 8.24
C HIS A 284 9.60 -22.90 6.85
N PRO A 285 9.02 -24.12 6.81
CA PRO A 285 8.78 -24.81 5.56
C PRO A 285 7.66 -24.15 4.74
N ALA A 286 7.80 -24.16 3.42
CA ALA A 286 6.73 -23.82 2.48
C ALA A 286 6.79 -24.73 1.24
N LEU A 287 5.63 -25.11 0.70
CA LEU A 287 5.55 -26.00 -0.45
C LEU A 287 5.23 -25.20 -1.72
N SER A 288 5.80 -25.58 -2.86
CA SER A 288 5.29 -25.14 -4.15
C SER A 288 3.86 -25.66 -4.37
N PRO A 289 3.04 -24.97 -5.19
CA PRO A 289 1.65 -25.37 -5.42
C PRO A 289 1.46 -26.79 -5.95
N ASP A 290 2.49 -27.38 -6.57
CA ASP A 290 2.50 -28.74 -7.10
C ASP A 290 3.15 -29.78 -6.18
N ASN A 291 3.54 -29.40 -4.95
CA ASN A 291 4.28 -30.21 -3.97
C ASN A 291 5.64 -30.77 -4.47
N LYS A 292 6.24 -30.20 -5.52
CA LYS A 292 7.54 -30.69 -6.04
C LYS A 292 8.75 -29.95 -5.49
N THR A 293 8.56 -28.83 -4.82
CA THR A 293 9.63 -28.05 -4.22
C THR A 293 9.26 -27.71 -2.79
N LEU A 294 10.20 -27.93 -1.87
CA LEU A 294 10.14 -27.45 -0.50
C LEU A 294 11.06 -26.24 -0.38
N TYR A 295 10.51 -25.11 0.01
CA TYR A 295 11.24 -23.91 0.42
C TYR A 295 11.39 -23.89 1.94
N PHE A 296 12.51 -23.36 2.42
CA PHE A 296 12.79 -23.29 3.85
C PHE A 296 13.86 -22.25 4.15
N VAL A 297 14.02 -21.90 5.42
CA VAL A 297 15.00 -20.92 5.91
C VAL A 297 16.17 -21.63 6.59
N SER A 298 17.38 -21.13 6.42
CA SER A 298 18.56 -21.66 7.11
C SER A 298 19.68 -20.62 7.26
N ASP A 299 20.40 -20.69 8.38
CA ASP A 299 21.62 -19.92 8.69
C ASP A 299 22.90 -20.74 8.38
N ARG A 300 22.79 -21.72 7.48
CA ARG A 300 23.89 -22.58 7.05
C ARG A 300 25.04 -21.79 6.42
N GLU A 301 26.26 -22.31 6.60
CA GLU A 301 27.47 -21.72 6.00
C GLU A 301 27.36 -21.63 4.47
N GLY A 302 27.82 -20.50 3.91
CA GLY A 302 27.75 -20.21 2.47
C GLY A 302 26.50 -19.43 2.05
N GLY A 303 25.65 -19.06 3.02
CA GLY A 303 24.56 -18.11 2.86
C GLY A 303 24.99 -16.65 2.62
N LEU A 304 24.01 -15.78 2.35
CA LEU A 304 24.24 -14.35 2.13
C LEU A 304 24.10 -13.53 3.42
N GLY A 305 23.13 -13.88 4.26
CA GLY A 305 22.81 -13.13 5.48
C GLY A 305 22.78 -13.93 6.76
N GLN A 306 22.06 -13.40 7.74
CA GLN A 306 21.82 -14.03 9.03
C GLN A 306 20.93 -15.27 8.88
N SER A 307 19.99 -15.24 7.94
CA SER A 307 19.24 -16.42 7.50
C SER A 307 18.75 -16.20 6.07
N ASP A 308 18.87 -17.23 5.23
CA ASP A 308 18.39 -17.15 3.84
C ASP A 308 17.27 -18.15 3.56
N ILE A 309 16.50 -17.87 2.52
CA ILE A 309 15.56 -18.82 1.93
C ILE A 309 16.29 -19.71 0.91
N TYR A 310 16.13 -21.02 1.11
CA TYR A 310 16.60 -22.10 0.25
C TYR A 310 15.41 -22.85 -0.36
N SER A 311 15.69 -23.61 -1.40
CA SER A 311 14.75 -24.55 -2.01
C SER A 311 15.39 -25.93 -2.16
N VAL A 312 14.55 -26.97 -2.19
CA VAL A 312 14.97 -28.34 -2.49
C VAL A 312 13.88 -29.06 -3.28
N ALA A 313 14.27 -29.82 -4.29
CA ALA A 313 13.35 -30.67 -5.04
C ALA A 313 12.86 -31.83 -4.16
N ILE A 314 11.57 -32.12 -4.23
CA ILE A 314 10.94 -33.33 -3.70
C ILE A 314 10.76 -34.30 -4.88
N ASN A 315 11.54 -35.38 -4.87
CA ASN A 315 11.54 -36.37 -5.95
C ASN A 315 10.31 -37.30 -5.83
N GLU A 316 9.94 -37.97 -6.92
CA GLU A 316 8.79 -38.89 -6.96
C GLU A 316 8.90 -40.07 -5.98
N ASP A 317 10.12 -40.46 -5.60
CA ASP A 317 10.39 -41.51 -4.60
C ASP A 317 10.35 -41.00 -3.15
N GLY A 318 10.02 -39.72 -2.95
CA GLY A 318 9.97 -39.05 -1.64
C GLY A 318 11.34 -38.63 -1.09
N SER A 319 12.42 -38.80 -1.87
CA SER A 319 13.75 -38.27 -1.54
C SER A 319 13.86 -36.77 -1.86
N TYR A 320 14.90 -36.12 -1.34
CA TYR A 320 15.14 -34.69 -1.52
C TYR A 320 16.39 -34.46 -2.36
N GLY A 321 16.35 -33.43 -3.20
CA GLY A 321 17.51 -32.93 -3.93
C GLY A 321 18.55 -32.25 -3.03
N LYS A 322 19.45 -31.49 -3.65
CA LYS A 322 20.39 -30.64 -2.93
C LYS A 322 19.71 -29.30 -2.61
N PRO A 323 19.87 -28.76 -1.39
CA PRO A 323 19.48 -27.37 -1.08
C PRO A 323 20.16 -26.34 -1.98
N GLU A 324 19.37 -25.40 -2.49
CA GLU A 324 19.80 -24.29 -3.35
C GLU A 324 19.31 -22.95 -2.79
N ASN A 325 20.22 -22.00 -2.60
CA ASN A 325 19.90 -20.64 -2.11
C ASN A 325 19.12 -19.87 -3.21
N LEU A 326 18.06 -19.14 -2.85
CA LEU A 326 17.24 -18.38 -3.82
C LEU A 326 17.94 -17.14 -4.41
N GLY A 327 19.13 -16.80 -3.94
CA GLY A 327 20.01 -15.77 -4.47
C GLY A 327 19.67 -14.34 -4.01
N GLU A 328 20.53 -13.41 -4.41
CA GLU A 328 20.58 -11.99 -3.97
C GLU A 328 19.33 -11.15 -4.31
N LYS A 329 18.34 -11.73 -5.00
CA LYS A 329 17.06 -11.07 -5.24
C LYS A 329 16.09 -11.24 -4.09
N VAL A 330 16.16 -12.37 -3.40
CA VAL A 330 15.34 -12.65 -2.21
C VAL A 330 16.18 -12.43 -0.97
N ASN A 331 17.37 -13.02 -0.95
CA ASN A 331 18.24 -13.07 0.22
C ASN A 331 19.19 -11.88 0.27
N THR A 332 19.40 -11.34 1.46
CA THR A 332 20.21 -10.15 1.76
C THR A 332 21.22 -10.47 2.86
N GLU A 333 21.94 -9.48 3.40
CA GLU A 333 22.73 -9.64 4.61
C GLU A 333 21.87 -9.78 5.90
N GLY A 334 20.56 -9.50 5.81
CA GLY A 334 19.59 -9.58 6.91
C GLY A 334 19.03 -10.99 7.15
N ARG A 335 17.82 -11.04 7.68
CA ARG A 335 17.06 -12.25 7.94
C ARG A 335 15.90 -12.35 6.96
N GLU A 336 15.96 -13.28 6.02
CA GLU A 336 14.79 -13.70 5.25
C GLU A 336 14.12 -14.91 5.93
N MET A 337 12.85 -14.74 6.31
CA MET A 337 12.12 -15.68 7.18
C MET A 337 10.70 -15.95 6.66
N PHE A 338 10.07 -17.02 7.18
CA PHE A 338 8.67 -17.36 6.96
C PHE A 338 8.20 -17.30 5.48
N PRO A 339 8.83 -18.05 4.56
CA PRO A 339 8.35 -18.12 3.20
C PRO A 339 6.94 -18.72 3.16
N PHE A 340 6.14 -18.28 2.20
CA PHE A 340 4.86 -18.85 1.82
C PHE A 340 4.72 -18.76 0.31
N VAL A 341 4.26 -19.82 -0.34
CA VAL A 341 4.04 -19.82 -1.79
C VAL A 341 2.54 -19.92 -2.07
N ALA A 342 1.98 -18.85 -2.61
CA ALA A 342 0.58 -18.80 -2.98
C ALA A 342 0.27 -19.69 -4.20
N LYS A 343 -1.01 -19.95 -4.43
CA LYS A 343 -1.50 -20.84 -5.51
C LYS A 343 -1.05 -20.40 -6.90
N ASP A 344 -0.90 -19.10 -7.11
CA ASP A 344 -0.41 -18.50 -8.36
C ASP A 344 1.12 -18.50 -8.48
N SER A 345 1.84 -19.13 -7.53
CA SER A 345 3.30 -19.14 -7.41
C SER A 345 3.92 -17.79 -7.03
N THR A 346 3.15 -16.86 -6.45
CA THR A 346 3.75 -15.70 -5.76
C THR A 346 4.45 -16.18 -4.48
N LEU A 347 5.71 -15.78 -4.30
CA LEU A 347 6.45 -16.01 -3.06
C LEU A 347 6.22 -14.82 -2.13
N TYR A 348 5.68 -15.10 -0.94
CA TYR A 348 5.65 -14.17 0.18
C TYR A 348 6.73 -14.59 1.17
N PHE A 349 7.37 -13.62 1.82
CA PHE A 349 8.34 -13.86 2.88
C PHE A 349 8.49 -12.60 3.73
N SER A 350 9.06 -12.74 4.92
CA SER A 350 9.38 -11.62 5.78
C SER A 350 10.86 -11.32 5.77
N SER A 351 11.22 -10.05 5.82
CA SER A 351 12.62 -9.65 5.88
C SER A 351 12.85 -8.35 6.62
N ASP A 352 13.98 -8.30 7.32
CA ASP A 352 14.55 -7.10 7.92
C ASP A 352 15.80 -6.64 7.13
N GLY A 353 16.04 -7.17 5.94
CA GLY A 353 17.18 -6.81 5.11
C GLY A 353 16.80 -6.06 3.83
N HIS A 354 15.51 -5.98 3.51
CA HIS A 354 15.00 -5.09 2.45
C HIS A 354 14.58 -3.75 3.05
N LEU A 355 14.30 -2.79 2.17
CA LEU A 355 13.74 -1.50 2.56
C LEU A 355 12.33 -1.68 3.17
N ASN A 356 12.28 -1.68 4.50
CA ASN A 356 11.11 -2.00 5.34
C ASN A 356 10.50 -0.74 6.00
N LEU A 357 9.41 -0.88 6.76
CA LEU A 357 8.83 0.15 7.62
C LEU A 357 9.43 0.10 9.03
N GLY A 358 9.81 -1.09 9.52
CA GLY A 358 10.31 -1.31 10.87
C GLY A 358 11.31 -2.46 10.99
N LEU A 359 10.90 -3.52 11.68
CA LEU A 359 11.68 -4.74 11.91
C LEU A 359 11.47 -5.73 10.75
N LEU A 360 10.87 -6.89 10.98
CA LEU A 360 10.44 -7.76 9.87
C LEU A 360 9.25 -7.15 9.13
N ASP A 361 9.35 -6.98 7.82
CA ASP A 361 8.24 -6.60 6.94
C ASP A 361 7.91 -7.75 6.00
N ILE A 362 6.64 -7.86 5.58
CA ILE A 362 6.16 -8.82 4.58
C ILE A 362 6.44 -8.28 3.17
N PHE A 363 7.10 -9.10 2.35
CA PHE A 363 7.40 -8.85 0.95
C PHE A 363 6.71 -9.89 0.06
N LYS A 364 6.37 -9.50 -1.16
CA LYS A 364 5.95 -10.41 -2.24
C LYS A 364 6.96 -10.39 -3.39
N SER A 365 7.14 -11.53 -4.04
CA SER A 365 8.06 -11.69 -5.17
C SER A 365 7.52 -12.68 -6.20
N ASP A 366 7.63 -12.29 -7.47
CA ASP A 366 7.27 -13.13 -8.61
C ASP A 366 8.46 -13.94 -9.16
N ILE A 367 9.52 -14.11 -8.37
CA ILE A 367 10.73 -14.83 -8.78
C ILE A 367 10.45 -16.27 -9.23
N LEU A 368 9.48 -16.93 -8.60
CA LEU A 368 9.06 -18.30 -8.94
C LEU A 368 8.25 -18.37 -10.24
N LYS A 369 7.72 -17.23 -10.71
CA LYS A 369 7.07 -17.08 -12.03
C LYS A 369 8.10 -16.79 -13.15
N GLY A 370 9.39 -16.81 -12.84
CA GLY A 370 10.48 -16.49 -13.78
C GLY A 370 10.70 -15.00 -14.00
N MET A 371 9.96 -14.14 -13.30
CA MET A 371 10.19 -12.70 -13.31
C MET A 371 11.43 -12.36 -12.47
N ARG A 372 12.14 -11.30 -12.84
CA ARG A 372 13.40 -10.90 -12.18
C ARG A 372 13.33 -9.52 -11.51
N ASN A 373 12.11 -9.09 -11.19
CA ASN A 373 11.87 -7.86 -10.47
C ASN A 373 12.33 -8.03 -9.00
N ASP A 374 12.67 -6.92 -8.37
CA ASP A 374 12.98 -6.93 -6.93
C ASP A 374 11.68 -7.20 -6.14
N PRO A 375 11.76 -7.83 -4.94
CA PRO A 375 10.62 -8.03 -4.07
C PRO A 375 9.92 -6.71 -3.74
N GLU A 376 8.59 -6.75 -3.68
CA GLU A 376 7.77 -5.60 -3.35
C GLU A 376 7.35 -5.68 -1.87
N ASN A 377 7.67 -4.66 -1.10
CA ASN A 377 7.16 -4.49 0.26
C ASN A 377 5.63 -4.34 0.19
N MET A 378 4.88 -5.13 0.98
CA MET A 378 3.41 -5.11 0.94
C MET A 378 2.81 -3.77 1.40
N GLY A 379 3.54 -2.99 2.19
CA GLY A 379 3.13 -1.69 2.70
C GLY A 379 2.08 -1.76 3.81
N SER A 380 1.69 -0.61 4.34
CA SER A 380 0.61 -0.52 5.31
C SER A 380 -0.74 -0.85 4.66
N PRO A 381 -1.67 -1.55 5.35
CA PRO A 381 -1.60 -1.97 6.75
C PRO A 381 -1.10 -3.41 6.98
N TYR A 382 -0.62 -4.10 5.93
CA TYR A 382 0.03 -5.41 6.08
C TYR A 382 1.28 -5.28 6.96
N ASN A 383 2.10 -4.28 6.64
CA ASN A 383 3.30 -3.93 7.40
C ASN A 383 3.07 -2.70 8.27
N SER A 384 3.82 -2.64 9.35
CA SER A 384 3.80 -1.65 10.42
C SER A 384 5.25 -1.31 10.81
N GLY A 385 5.45 -0.55 11.89
CA GLY A 385 6.79 -0.35 12.45
C GLY A 385 7.34 -1.57 13.20
N TYR A 386 6.55 -2.61 13.40
CA TYR A 386 6.87 -3.74 14.27
C TYR A 386 7.29 -4.95 13.43
N ASP A 387 7.41 -6.14 14.03
CA ASP A 387 7.55 -7.36 13.23
C ASP A 387 6.19 -7.71 12.61
N ASP A 388 6.20 -7.96 11.30
CA ASP A 388 5.07 -8.40 10.50
C ASP A 388 5.52 -9.59 9.65
N PHE A 389 4.97 -10.76 9.97
CA PHE A 389 5.53 -12.01 9.49
C PHE A 389 4.56 -13.17 9.35
N ALA A 390 5.06 -14.29 8.80
CA ALA A 390 4.29 -15.51 8.56
C ALA A 390 2.97 -15.25 7.81
N PHE A 391 3.09 -14.65 6.63
CA PHE A 391 1.96 -14.34 5.77
C PHE A 391 1.34 -15.60 5.15
N PHE A 392 0.01 -15.65 5.16
CA PHE A 392 -0.79 -16.64 4.47
C PHE A 392 -1.92 -15.93 3.73
N ILE A 393 -2.22 -16.34 2.49
CA ILE A 393 -3.38 -15.85 1.75
C ILE A 393 -4.06 -16.99 0.99
N ASN A 394 -5.40 -17.02 1.07
CA ASN A 394 -6.21 -17.78 0.14
C ASN A 394 -6.43 -16.95 -1.12
N SER A 395 -5.77 -17.33 -2.22
CA SER A 395 -5.85 -16.61 -3.49
C SER A 395 -7.24 -16.61 -4.15
N GLU A 396 -8.19 -17.42 -3.68
CA GLU A 396 -9.56 -17.45 -4.21
C GLU A 396 -10.51 -16.50 -3.48
N THR A 397 -10.35 -16.36 -2.16
CA THR A 397 -11.23 -15.53 -1.32
C THR A 397 -10.62 -14.19 -0.95
N GLU A 398 -9.32 -13.99 -1.21
CA GLU A 398 -8.51 -12.84 -0.78
C GLU A 398 -8.51 -12.61 0.74
N GLN A 399 -8.97 -13.61 1.50
CA GLN A 399 -8.81 -13.68 2.94
C GLN A 399 -7.43 -14.22 3.26
N GLY A 400 -6.78 -13.63 4.26
CA GLY A 400 -5.48 -14.09 4.70
C GLY A 400 -5.18 -13.74 6.14
N TYR A 401 -4.00 -14.13 6.56
CA TYR A 401 -3.52 -14.04 7.92
C TYR A 401 -2.05 -13.68 7.92
N PHE A 402 -1.61 -13.03 9.00
CA PHE A 402 -0.19 -12.86 9.30
C PHE A 402 -0.02 -12.73 10.81
N SER A 403 1.21 -12.74 11.27
CA SER A 403 1.60 -12.57 12.66
C SER A 403 2.28 -11.22 12.88
N SER A 404 2.06 -10.61 14.03
CA SER A 404 2.70 -9.34 14.35
C SER A 404 2.76 -9.08 15.85
N ASN A 405 3.78 -8.33 16.28
CA ASN A 405 3.88 -7.76 17.64
C ASN A 405 3.53 -6.26 17.66
N ARG A 406 2.70 -5.82 16.71
CA ARG A 406 2.18 -4.45 16.68
C ARG A 406 1.36 -4.11 17.95
N PRO A 407 1.37 -2.84 18.39
CA PRO A 407 0.60 -2.41 19.56
C PRO A 407 -0.90 -2.69 19.44
N ASN A 408 -1.55 -2.84 20.61
CA ASN A 408 -2.97 -3.21 20.78
C ASN A 408 -3.31 -4.67 20.42
N GLY A 409 -2.29 -5.50 20.23
CA GLY A 409 -2.43 -6.95 20.37
C GLY A 409 -2.77 -7.39 21.80
N LYS A 410 -3.15 -8.65 21.94
CA LYS A 410 -3.44 -9.36 23.18
C LYS A 410 -2.20 -9.98 23.81
N GLY A 411 -1.31 -10.56 23.00
CA GLY A 411 -0.07 -11.21 23.43
C GLY A 411 1.20 -10.48 22.98
N SER A 412 2.32 -11.21 23.00
CA SER A 412 3.62 -10.71 22.52
C SER A 412 3.65 -10.65 20.99
N ASP A 413 3.54 -11.81 20.34
CA ASP A 413 3.17 -11.93 18.93
C ASP A 413 1.73 -12.40 18.85
N ASP A 414 0.95 -11.86 17.92
CA ASP A 414 -0.44 -12.24 17.71
C ASP A 414 -0.71 -12.58 16.25
N ILE A 415 -1.74 -13.39 16.02
CA ILE A 415 -2.30 -13.64 14.69
C ILE A 415 -3.35 -12.58 14.36
N TYR A 416 -3.20 -11.96 13.19
CA TYR A 416 -4.14 -11.04 12.60
C TYR A 416 -4.75 -11.67 11.34
N SER A 417 -6.05 -11.48 11.16
CA SER A 417 -6.69 -11.72 9.86
C SER A 417 -6.73 -10.45 9.05
N PHE A 418 -6.74 -10.60 7.73
CA PHE A 418 -7.04 -9.50 6.83
C PHE A 418 -7.98 -9.92 5.71
N ASN A 419 -8.70 -8.93 5.20
CA ASN A 419 -9.44 -9.04 3.95
C ASN A 419 -9.09 -7.82 3.10
N ALA A 420 -8.57 -8.08 1.90
CA ALA A 420 -8.35 -7.05 0.90
C ALA A 420 -9.64 -6.87 0.10
N LYS A 421 -10.12 -5.64 -0.01
CA LYS A 421 -11.19 -5.28 -0.94
C LYS A 421 -10.70 -4.16 -1.83
N GLU A 422 -11.00 -4.26 -3.12
CA GLU A 422 -10.84 -3.11 -4.01
C GLU A 422 -11.65 -1.94 -3.47
N CYS A 423 -11.00 -0.80 -3.29
CA CYS A 423 -11.68 0.40 -2.85
C CYS A 423 -12.50 0.97 -4.01
N LYS A 424 -13.82 1.02 -3.84
CA LYS A 424 -14.75 1.60 -4.81
C LYS A 424 -15.51 2.74 -4.19
N GLU A 425 -15.59 3.86 -4.89
CA GLU A 425 -16.53 4.95 -4.60
C GLU A 425 -17.66 4.95 -5.63
N VAL A 426 -18.74 5.64 -5.29
CA VAL A 426 -19.89 5.85 -6.19
C VAL A 426 -19.97 7.33 -6.53
N ILE A 427 -19.88 7.67 -7.80
CA ILE A 427 -20.20 9.00 -8.30
C ILE A 427 -21.63 8.96 -8.82
N SER A 428 -22.49 9.83 -8.30
CA SER A 428 -23.89 9.90 -8.74
C SER A 428 -24.35 11.34 -8.96
N GLY A 429 -25.43 11.54 -9.69
CA GLY A 429 -26.04 12.86 -9.79
C GLY A 429 -27.05 12.97 -10.92
N VAL A 430 -27.52 14.19 -11.15
CA VAL A 430 -28.46 14.48 -12.23
C VAL A 430 -27.97 15.63 -13.10
N ALA A 431 -28.45 15.63 -14.35
CA ALA A 431 -28.25 16.75 -15.26
C ALA A 431 -29.49 17.65 -15.25
N ARG A 432 -29.30 18.95 -15.07
CA ARG A 432 -30.35 19.96 -14.97
C ARG A 432 -30.18 21.05 -16.01
N ASP A 433 -31.29 21.70 -16.34
CA ASP A 433 -31.30 22.94 -17.09
C ASP A 433 -30.81 24.10 -16.20
N SER A 434 -29.76 24.80 -16.62
CA SER A 434 -29.12 25.83 -15.78
C SER A 434 -29.99 27.07 -15.51
N LYS A 435 -31.07 27.29 -16.28
CA LYS A 435 -31.99 28.43 -16.11
C LYS A 435 -33.22 28.07 -15.29
N THR A 436 -33.80 26.90 -15.55
CA THR A 436 -35.06 26.46 -14.93
C THR A 436 -34.88 25.50 -13.75
N ASN A 437 -33.67 24.94 -13.61
CA ASN A 437 -33.31 23.92 -12.62
C ASN A 437 -34.09 22.58 -12.76
N ILE A 438 -34.78 22.39 -13.89
CA ILE A 438 -35.54 21.19 -14.22
C ILE A 438 -34.55 20.07 -14.62
N ILE A 439 -34.80 18.85 -14.13
CA ILE A 439 -34.00 17.67 -14.50
C ILE A 439 -34.22 17.33 -15.97
N LEU A 440 -33.14 17.16 -16.71
CA LEU A 440 -33.14 16.89 -18.14
C LEU A 440 -33.14 15.38 -18.41
N THR A 441 -34.04 14.96 -19.30
CA THR A 441 -34.02 13.63 -19.92
C THR A 441 -33.23 13.65 -21.23
N GLY A 442 -32.68 12.49 -21.62
CA GLY A 442 -31.89 12.33 -22.85
C GLY A 442 -30.50 12.96 -22.81
N VAL A 443 -29.97 13.22 -21.61
CA VAL A 443 -28.59 13.69 -21.44
C VAL A 443 -27.65 12.48 -21.50
N THR A 444 -26.63 12.55 -22.34
CA THR A 444 -25.54 11.57 -22.37
C THR A 444 -24.44 12.04 -21.41
N VAL A 445 -24.27 11.29 -20.32
CA VAL A 445 -23.27 11.53 -19.28
C VAL A 445 -22.12 10.55 -19.48
N ARG A 446 -20.89 11.05 -19.62
CA ARG A 446 -19.69 10.23 -19.82
C ARG A 446 -18.74 10.39 -18.64
N LEU A 447 -18.24 9.26 -18.15
CA LEU A 447 -17.14 9.20 -17.18
C LEU A 447 -15.82 9.06 -17.94
N ILE A 448 -14.88 9.96 -17.67
CA ILE A 448 -13.57 10.01 -18.32
C ILE A 448 -12.48 9.89 -17.24
N ASP A 449 -11.52 9.00 -17.45
CA ASP A 449 -10.36 8.84 -16.56
C ASP A 449 -9.29 9.92 -16.80
N GLU A 450 -8.27 9.94 -15.94
CA GLU A 450 -7.13 10.87 -16.03
C GLU A 450 -6.34 10.79 -17.35
N THR A 451 -6.46 9.69 -18.10
CA THR A 451 -5.80 9.52 -19.40
C THR A 451 -6.60 10.15 -20.54
N GLY A 452 -7.82 10.62 -20.25
CA GLY A 452 -8.77 11.14 -21.24
C GLY A 452 -9.59 10.06 -21.92
N LYS A 453 -9.55 8.82 -21.44
CA LYS A 453 -10.34 7.71 -22.00
C LYS A 453 -11.73 7.69 -21.37
N VAL A 454 -12.75 7.52 -22.21
CA VAL A 454 -14.12 7.27 -21.74
C VAL A 454 -14.16 5.87 -21.11
N VAL A 455 -14.42 5.82 -19.80
CA VAL A 455 -14.54 4.59 -19.03
C VAL A 455 -15.95 4.03 -19.16
N GLU A 456 -16.96 4.89 -19.00
CA GLU A 456 -18.37 4.51 -19.00
C GLU A 456 -19.26 5.64 -19.55
N GLU A 457 -20.43 5.28 -20.06
CA GLU A 457 -21.44 6.21 -20.59
C GLU A 457 -22.84 5.83 -20.10
N PHE A 458 -23.61 6.84 -19.69
CA PHE A 458 -24.98 6.73 -19.23
C PHE A 458 -25.88 7.70 -20.02
N ILE A 459 -27.12 7.30 -20.32
CA ILE A 459 -28.10 8.16 -20.98
C ILE A 459 -29.32 8.32 -20.06
N SER A 460 -29.59 9.55 -19.61
CA SER A 460 -30.68 9.82 -18.68
C SER A 460 -32.05 9.52 -19.29
N LYS A 461 -32.85 8.72 -18.58
CA LYS A 461 -34.25 8.42 -18.94
C LYS A 461 -35.15 8.86 -17.81
N ASN A 462 -36.27 9.50 -18.11
CA ASN A 462 -37.30 9.86 -17.12
C ASN A 462 -36.82 10.59 -15.84
N GLY A 463 -35.67 11.29 -15.90
CA GLY A 463 -35.09 12.00 -14.76
C GLY A 463 -34.30 11.11 -13.80
N GLU A 464 -33.90 9.91 -14.24
CA GLU A 464 -33.02 9.00 -13.51
C GLU A 464 -31.67 9.67 -13.18
N GLU A 465 -31.21 9.39 -11.97
CA GLU A 465 -29.86 9.70 -11.51
C GLU A 465 -28.87 8.80 -12.24
N TYR A 466 -27.77 9.37 -12.72
CA TYR A 466 -26.66 8.57 -13.22
C TYR A 466 -25.84 8.06 -12.03
N THR A 467 -25.21 6.90 -12.19
CA THR A 467 -24.38 6.30 -11.14
C THR A 467 -23.20 5.58 -11.79
N PHE A 468 -22.00 5.87 -11.32
CA PHE A 468 -20.76 5.22 -11.74
C PHE A 468 -20.03 4.68 -10.53
N THR A 469 -19.60 3.42 -10.58
CA THR A 469 -18.71 2.83 -9.57
C THR A 469 -17.28 2.98 -10.04
N VAL A 470 -16.44 3.63 -9.25
CA VAL A 470 -15.10 4.06 -9.66
C VAL A 470 -14.05 3.69 -8.62
N ASP A 471 -12.79 3.57 -9.03
CA ASP A 471 -11.70 3.33 -8.09
C ASP A 471 -11.45 4.56 -7.21
N CYS A 472 -11.08 4.30 -5.96
CA CYS A 472 -10.64 5.30 -4.99
C CYS A 472 -9.35 6.02 -5.39
N ASN A 473 -9.15 7.20 -4.80
CA ASN A 473 -7.99 8.08 -4.99
C ASN A 473 -7.58 8.33 -6.45
N LYS A 474 -8.56 8.38 -7.36
CA LYS A 474 -8.38 8.71 -8.77
C LYS A 474 -9.19 9.94 -9.13
N THR A 475 -8.71 10.68 -10.12
CA THR A 475 -9.42 11.82 -10.66
C THR A 475 -10.21 11.40 -11.89
N TYR A 476 -11.49 11.77 -11.90
CA TYR A 476 -12.40 11.56 -13.02
C TYR A 476 -13.02 12.87 -13.47
N THR A 477 -13.30 12.97 -14.77
CA THR A 477 -14.10 14.04 -15.34
C THR A 477 -15.44 13.47 -15.81
N ILE A 478 -16.53 14.08 -15.34
CA ILE A 478 -17.88 13.74 -15.74
C ILE A 478 -18.35 14.80 -16.74
N VAL A 479 -18.78 14.38 -17.92
CA VAL A 479 -19.21 15.29 -19.00
C VAL A 479 -20.65 14.99 -19.36
N GLY A 480 -21.53 15.97 -19.20
CA GLY A 480 -22.94 15.92 -19.59
C GLY A 480 -23.15 16.59 -20.92
N SER A 481 -23.76 15.88 -21.87
CA SER A 481 -23.98 16.38 -23.23
C SER A 481 -25.40 16.09 -23.71
N LYS A 482 -26.05 17.10 -24.31
CA LYS A 482 -27.42 16.98 -24.83
C LYS A 482 -27.60 17.88 -26.06
N PRO A 483 -28.36 17.48 -27.09
CA PRO A 483 -28.75 18.39 -28.17
C PRO A 483 -29.41 19.66 -27.65
N ASP A 484 -29.10 20.80 -28.27
CA ASP A 484 -29.62 22.14 -27.93
C ASP A 484 -29.19 22.70 -26.58
N TYR A 485 -28.21 22.06 -25.95
CA TYR A 485 -27.57 22.52 -24.74
C TYR A 485 -26.07 22.65 -24.98
N LYS A 486 -25.44 23.57 -24.26
CA LYS A 486 -24.00 23.62 -24.07
C LYS A 486 -23.65 22.56 -23.02
N ASP A 487 -22.67 21.72 -23.36
CA ASP A 487 -22.18 20.67 -22.48
C ASP A 487 -21.64 21.27 -21.17
N ASP A 488 -21.79 20.51 -20.09
CA ASP A 488 -21.21 20.83 -18.78
C ASP A 488 -20.26 19.71 -18.35
N GLN A 489 -19.26 20.07 -17.55
CA GLN A 489 -18.30 19.10 -17.03
C GLN A 489 -17.84 19.44 -15.62
N GLU A 490 -17.70 18.40 -14.82
CA GLU A 490 -17.19 18.50 -13.46
C GLU A 490 -16.04 17.51 -13.26
N THR A 491 -15.06 17.89 -12.44
CA THR A 491 -13.93 17.03 -12.10
C THR A 491 -13.99 16.67 -10.63
N VAL A 492 -13.91 15.38 -10.34
CA VAL A 492 -13.95 14.86 -8.98
C VAL A 492 -12.72 14.00 -8.74
N THR A 493 -12.13 14.13 -7.55
CA THR A 493 -11.09 13.22 -7.08
C THR A 493 -11.69 12.38 -5.97
N THR A 494 -11.75 11.07 -6.18
CA THR A 494 -12.24 10.12 -5.17
C THR A 494 -11.28 10.08 -3.99
N THR A 495 -11.76 9.70 -2.82
CA THR A 495 -10.97 9.57 -1.59
C THR A 495 -10.57 8.10 -1.36
N THR A 496 -10.08 7.77 -0.17
CA THR A 496 -9.74 6.40 0.26
C THR A 496 -10.88 5.74 1.06
N GLU A 497 -12.07 6.34 1.08
CA GLU A 497 -13.22 5.86 1.84
C GLU A 497 -14.07 4.93 0.96
N ASN A 498 -14.14 3.63 1.28
CA ASN A 498 -14.95 2.68 0.51
C ASN A 498 -16.44 3.05 0.54
N GLU A 499 -17.14 2.77 -0.56
CA GLU A 499 -18.58 2.96 -0.74
C GLU A 499 -19.06 4.40 -0.53
N LYS A 500 -18.12 5.36 -0.47
CA LYS A 500 -18.48 6.78 -0.39
C LYS A 500 -19.25 7.18 -1.64
N VAL A 501 -20.37 7.83 -1.42
CA VAL A 501 -21.18 8.41 -2.50
C VAL A 501 -20.81 9.88 -2.62
N THR A 502 -20.29 10.26 -3.78
CA THR A 502 -20.04 11.66 -4.12
C THR A 502 -21.06 12.11 -5.16
N THR A 503 -21.89 13.09 -4.79
CA THR A 503 -22.88 13.65 -5.70
C THR A 503 -22.24 14.74 -6.57
N VAL A 504 -22.36 14.60 -7.88
CA VAL A 504 -21.90 15.54 -8.90
C VAL A 504 -23.09 15.88 -9.79
N ASP A 505 -23.72 17.03 -9.58
CA ASP A 505 -24.79 17.49 -10.47
C ASP A 505 -24.19 18.26 -11.66
N LEU A 506 -24.79 18.10 -12.83
CA LEU A 506 -24.41 18.82 -14.06
C LEU A 506 -25.48 19.85 -14.41
N SER A 507 -25.08 21.03 -14.83
CA SER A 507 -25.94 22.18 -15.12
C SER A 507 -25.74 22.63 -16.58
N LEU A 508 -26.49 22.03 -17.48
CA LEU A 508 -26.39 22.28 -18.92
C LEU A 508 -27.11 23.59 -19.27
N GLU A 509 -26.45 24.45 -20.05
CA GLU A 509 -27.04 25.73 -20.48
C GLU A 509 -27.81 25.57 -21.79
N PRO A 510 -29.11 25.89 -21.84
CA PRO A 510 -29.88 25.80 -23.09
C PRO A 510 -29.35 26.82 -24.11
N LEU A 511 -29.09 26.34 -25.33
CA LEU A 511 -28.65 27.14 -26.47
C LEU A 511 -29.82 27.71 -27.26
N ILE A 512 -31.04 27.17 -27.11
CA ILE A 512 -32.23 27.68 -27.79
C ILE A 512 -33.20 28.23 -26.74
N ILE A 513 -33.53 29.52 -26.86
CA ILE A 513 -34.55 30.19 -26.06
C ILE A 513 -35.54 30.85 -27.00
N ASP A 514 -36.81 30.47 -26.89
CA ASP A 514 -37.87 30.85 -27.83
C ASP A 514 -37.48 30.55 -29.29
N ASN A 515 -37.29 31.59 -30.11
CA ASN A 515 -36.87 31.47 -31.50
C ASN A 515 -35.42 31.94 -31.73
N GLN A 516 -34.57 31.91 -30.70
CA GLN A 516 -33.20 32.40 -30.77
C GLN A 516 -32.20 31.34 -30.30
N ILE A 517 -31.10 31.20 -31.05
CA ILE A 517 -29.90 30.52 -30.57
C ILE A 517 -29.12 31.53 -29.72
N VAL A 518 -29.11 31.32 -28.41
CA VAL A 518 -28.47 32.19 -27.43
C VAL A 518 -27.07 31.65 -27.13
N ILE A 519 -26.07 32.47 -27.42
CA ILE A 519 -24.66 32.24 -27.11
C ILE A 519 -24.08 33.45 -26.37
N ASN A 520 -22.89 33.30 -25.82
CA ASN A 520 -22.19 34.46 -25.27
C ASN A 520 -21.90 35.49 -26.36
N PRO A 521 -21.77 36.79 -26.00
CA PRO A 521 -21.48 37.83 -26.96
C PRO A 521 -20.23 37.54 -27.80
N ILE A 522 -20.37 37.68 -29.11
CA ILE A 522 -19.25 37.57 -30.05
C ILE A 522 -18.48 38.88 -30.07
N PHE A 523 -17.22 38.85 -29.64
CA PHE A 523 -16.34 40.02 -29.67
C PHE A 523 -15.63 40.16 -31.01
N PHE A 524 -15.37 41.40 -31.38
CA PHE A 524 -14.58 41.78 -32.55
C PHE A 524 -13.58 42.86 -32.14
N ASP A 525 -12.38 42.84 -32.72
CA ASP A 525 -11.42 43.92 -32.52
C ASP A 525 -11.95 45.25 -33.09
N PHE A 526 -11.44 46.36 -32.56
CA PHE A 526 -11.74 47.70 -33.04
C PHE A 526 -11.43 47.82 -34.54
N ASP A 527 -12.39 48.34 -35.32
CA ASP A 527 -12.33 48.49 -36.79
C ASP A 527 -12.09 47.18 -37.58
N LYS A 528 -12.33 46.01 -36.96
CA LYS A 528 -12.22 44.72 -37.64
C LYS A 528 -13.52 43.93 -37.63
N TRP A 529 -13.60 43.00 -38.58
CA TRP A 529 -14.71 42.06 -38.78
C TRP A 529 -14.26 40.60 -38.86
N ASN A 530 -12.96 40.30 -38.69
CA ASN A 530 -12.48 38.94 -38.62
C ASN A 530 -12.95 38.24 -37.33
N ILE A 531 -13.30 36.96 -37.43
CA ILE A 531 -13.69 36.14 -36.28
C ILE A 531 -12.44 35.83 -35.45
N ARG A 532 -12.46 36.28 -34.18
CA ARG A 532 -11.42 35.98 -33.18
C ARG A 532 -11.54 34.54 -32.68
N THR A 533 -10.50 33.98 -32.08
CA THR A 533 -10.50 32.60 -31.58
C THR A 533 -11.55 32.35 -30.49
N ASP A 534 -11.79 33.32 -29.60
CA ASP A 534 -12.88 33.26 -28.60
C ASP A 534 -14.27 33.27 -29.25
N ALA A 535 -14.46 34.09 -30.28
CA ALA A 535 -15.66 34.10 -31.10
C ALA A 535 -15.89 32.78 -31.86
N GLN A 536 -14.82 32.10 -32.30
CA GLN A 536 -14.94 30.79 -32.96
C GLN A 536 -15.55 29.76 -32.02
N TYR A 537 -15.13 29.72 -30.76
CA TYR A 537 -15.67 28.79 -29.75
C TYR A 537 -17.19 28.95 -29.60
N GLU A 538 -17.68 30.18 -29.47
CA GLU A 538 -19.11 30.44 -29.35
C GLU A 538 -19.88 30.15 -30.66
N LEU A 539 -19.26 30.36 -31.82
CA LEU A 539 -19.86 30.02 -33.11
C LEU A 539 -19.94 28.51 -33.36
N GLU A 540 -19.05 27.70 -32.79
CA GLU A 540 -19.18 26.24 -32.87
C GLU A 540 -20.46 25.75 -32.19
N ASN A 541 -20.91 26.37 -31.09
CA ASN A 541 -22.19 26.02 -30.47
C ASN A 541 -23.36 26.19 -31.47
N ILE A 542 -23.34 27.26 -32.27
CA ILE A 542 -24.36 27.50 -33.31
C ILE A 542 -24.26 26.45 -34.41
N VAL A 543 -23.05 26.17 -34.88
CA VAL A 543 -22.80 25.15 -35.91
C VAL A 543 -23.29 23.79 -35.44
N ASP A 544 -23.05 23.42 -34.18
CA ASP A 544 -23.46 22.14 -33.62
C ASP A 544 -24.98 22.03 -33.46
N VAL A 545 -25.66 23.10 -33.03
CA VAL A 545 -27.13 23.17 -33.05
C VAL A 545 -27.65 22.97 -34.48
N MET A 546 -27.11 23.69 -35.47
CA MET A 546 -27.53 23.57 -36.87
C MET A 546 -27.21 22.19 -37.48
N ARG A 547 -26.14 21.51 -37.04
CA ARG A 547 -25.84 20.12 -37.47
C ARG A 547 -26.83 19.13 -36.89
N LYS A 548 -27.19 19.30 -35.62
CA LYS A 548 -28.16 18.44 -34.91
C LYS A 548 -29.59 18.64 -35.43
N HIS A 549 -29.89 19.80 -36.02
CA HIS A 549 -31.16 20.11 -36.68
C HIS A 549 -31.00 20.39 -38.18
N PRO A 550 -30.99 19.37 -39.05
CA PRO A 550 -30.64 19.53 -40.47
C PRO A 550 -31.57 20.45 -41.28
N THR A 551 -32.81 20.66 -40.83
CA THR A 551 -33.83 21.49 -41.47
C THR A 551 -33.86 22.94 -40.97
N MET A 552 -33.16 23.24 -39.87
CA MET A 552 -33.17 24.55 -39.24
C MET A 552 -32.60 25.63 -40.16
N ILE A 553 -33.34 26.72 -40.33
CA ILE A 553 -32.93 27.92 -41.08
C ILE A 553 -32.83 29.09 -40.09
N ILE A 554 -31.72 29.82 -40.14
CA ILE A 554 -31.48 30.96 -39.25
C ILE A 554 -31.37 32.29 -40.01
N LYS A 555 -31.61 33.40 -39.31
CA LYS A 555 -31.18 34.75 -39.70
C LYS A 555 -30.19 35.31 -38.68
N ILE A 556 -29.20 36.04 -39.17
CA ILE A 556 -28.12 36.63 -38.37
C ILE A 556 -28.27 38.14 -38.38
N GLU A 557 -28.31 38.74 -37.20
CA GLU A 557 -28.39 40.19 -37.03
C GLU A 557 -27.19 40.67 -36.21
N SER A 558 -26.46 41.68 -36.67
CA SER A 558 -25.33 42.26 -35.92
C SER A 558 -25.53 43.75 -35.66
N HIS A 559 -25.07 44.20 -34.49
CA HIS A 559 -25.24 45.58 -34.02
C HIS A 559 -23.91 46.17 -33.52
N THR A 560 -23.82 47.51 -33.54
CA THR A 560 -22.70 48.27 -32.97
C THR A 560 -23.17 49.13 -31.80
N ASP A 561 -22.22 49.61 -31.00
CA ASP A 561 -22.49 50.74 -30.11
C ASP A 561 -22.51 52.06 -30.90
N SER A 562 -22.85 53.16 -30.22
CA SER A 562 -22.98 54.49 -30.82
C SER A 562 -21.68 55.23 -31.05
N ARG A 563 -20.52 54.63 -30.74
CA ARG A 563 -19.23 55.29 -30.92
C ARG A 563 -18.77 55.08 -32.35
N GLY A 564 -18.97 56.09 -33.17
CA GLY A 564 -18.62 56.07 -34.58
C GLY A 564 -19.57 56.95 -35.38
N GLY A 565 -19.38 57.03 -36.70
CA GLY A 565 -20.42 57.61 -37.55
C GLY A 565 -21.46 56.55 -37.91
N ASP A 566 -22.74 56.90 -37.94
CA ASP A 566 -23.86 56.00 -38.24
C ASP A 566 -23.62 55.15 -39.51
N ASN A 567 -23.15 55.79 -40.59
CA ASN A 567 -22.83 55.12 -41.86
C ASN A 567 -21.67 54.14 -41.75
N TYR A 568 -20.70 54.43 -40.88
CA TYR A 568 -19.57 53.55 -40.62
C TYR A 568 -20.04 52.35 -39.78
N ASN A 569 -20.80 52.59 -38.71
CA ASN A 569 -21.40 51.58 -37.84
C ASN A 569 -22.31 50.60 -38.60
N MET A 570 -23.10 51.11 -39.55
CA MET A 570 -23.92 50.29 -40.45
C MET A 570 -23.07 49.35 -41.31
N LYS A 571 -22.00 49.86 -41.95
CA LYS A 571 -21.09 49.03 -42.75
C LYS A 571 -20.32 48.02 -41.90
N LEU A 572 -19.91 48.41 -40.69
CA LEU A 572 -19.14 47.57 -39.78
C LEU A 572 -19.97 46.37 -39.28
N SER A 573 -21.18 46.63 -38.79
CA SER A 573 -22.10 45.56 -38.37
C SER A 573 -22.44 44.61 -39.51
N ASP A 574 -22.68 45.13 -40.73
CA ASP A 574 -23.02 44.30 -41.89
C ASP A 574 -21.86 43.38 -42.31
N ARG A 575 -20.62 43.89 -42.25
CA ARG A 575 -19.43 43.06 -42.43
C ARG A 575 -19.30 41.99 -41.35
N ARG A 576 -19.62 42.31 -40.10
CA ARG A 576 -19.60 41.34 -38.98
C ARG A 576 -20.64 40.24 -39.17
N ALA A 577 -21.88 40.58 -39.50
CA ALA A 577 -22.94 39.61 -39.79
C ALA A 577 -22.53 38.65 -40.92
N LYS A 578 -21.98 39.20 -42.02
CA LYS A 578 -21.49 38.41 -43.16
C LYS A 578 -20.30 37.53 -42.80
N SER A 579 -19.37 38.03 -41.99
CA SER A 579 -18.19 37.26 -41.55
C SER A 579 -18.60 36.09 -40.65
N THR A 580 -19.59 36.30 -39.78
CA THR A 580 -20.19 35.24 -38.97
C THR A 580 -20.89 34.19 -39.84
N ARG A 581 -21.70 34.61 -40.81
CA ARG A 581 -22.32 33.72 -41.81
C ARG A 581 -21.26 32.88 -42.52
N ASP A 582 -20.22 33.53 -43.05
CA ASP A 582 -19.18 32.88 -43.84
C ASP A 582 -18.40 31.87 -42.99
N TYR A 583 -18.19 32.17 -41.70
CA TYR A 583 -17.64 31.21 -40.75
C TYR A 583 -18.52 29.97 -40.60
N ILE A 584 -19.81 30.13 -40.31
CA ILE A 584 -20.76 29.01 -40.14
C ILE A 584 -20.80 28.15 -41.42
N ILE A 585 -20.83 28.77 -42.61
CA ILE A 585 -20.77 28.06 -43.90
C ILE A 585 -19.45 27.30 -44.05
N SER A 586 -18.32 27.89 -43.66
CA SER A 586 -17.00 27.25 -43.75
C SER A 586 -16.88 25.99 -42.89
N ARG A 587 -17.74 25.85 -41.86
CA ARG A 587 -17.86 24.65 -41.01
C ARG A 587 -18.81 23.59 -41.57
N GLY A 588 -19.29 23.77 -42.80
CA GLY A 588 -20.06 22.77 -43.55
C GLY A 588 -21.58 22.94 -43.51
N ILE A 589 -22.09 24.07 -42.99
CA ILE A 589 -23.52 24.38 -43.06
C ILE A 589 -23.88 24.92 -44.44
N ASP A 590 -24.94 24.39 -45.07
CA ASP A 590 -25.41 24.84 -46.39
C ASP A 590 -25.81 26.32 -46.34
N ALA A 591 -25.36 27.11 -47.33
CA ALA A 591 -25.64 28.53 -47.41
C ALA A 591 -27.15 28.86 -47.46
N ASN A 592 -27.98 27.95 -48.00
CA ASN A 592 -29.44 28.12 -48.04
C ASN A 592 -30.09 28.04 -46.65
N ARG A 593 -29.36 27.58 -45.64
CA ARG A 593 -29.83 27.51 -44.24
C ARG A 593 -29.57 28.80 -43.46
N ILE A 594 -29.01 29.82 -44.11
CA ILE A 594 -28.89 31.16 -43.56
C ILE A 594 -29.69 32.11 -44.46
N GLU A 595 -30.92 32.43 -44.04
CA GLU A 595 -31.86 33.24 -44.83
C GLU A 595 -31.30 34.65 -45.06
N SER A 596 -30.72 35.25 -44.02
CA SER A 596 -30.11 36.57 -44.11
C SER A 596 -29.03 36.77 -43.06
N ALA A 597 -28.07 37.65 -43.39
CA ALA A 597 -27.05 38.13 -42.46
C ALA A 597 -26.94 39.64 -42.63
N ILE A 598 -27.54 40.40 -41.71
CA ILE A 598 -27.78 41.84 -41.84
C ILE A 598 -27.17 42.58 -40.65
N GLY A 599 -26.42 43.65 -40.94
CA GLY A 599 -26.01 44.62 -39.93
C GLY A 599 -27.02 45.74 -39.79
N TYR A 600 -27.30 46.15 -38.55
CA TYR A 600 -28.19 47.28 -38.24
C TYR A 600 -27.46 48.49 -37.65
N GLY A 601 -26.13 48.45 -37.58
CA GLY A 601 -25.32 49.48 -36.92
C GLY A 601 -25.82 49.77 -35.51
N GLU A 602 -25.99 51.05 -35.21
CA GLU A 602 -26.51 51.54 -33.93
C GLU A 602 -28.01 51.88 -33.99
N SER A 603 -28.74 51.48 -35.04
CA SER A 603 -30.17 51.88 -35.19
C SER A 603 -31.11 51.18 -34.19
N GLN A 604 -30.60 50.20 -33.45
CA GLN A 604 -31.36 49.37 -32.50
C GLN A 604 -30.56 49.18 -31.20
N LEU A 605 -30.31 50.28 -30.48
CA LEU A 605 -29.66 50.26 -29.17
C LEU A 605 -30.59 49.65 -28.10
N LEU A 606 -30.01 48.85 -27.20
CA LEU A 606 -30.73 48.23 -26.06
C LEU A 606 -30.86 49.17 -24.85
N ASN A 607 -30.08 50.26 -24.82
CA ASN A 607 -30.01 51.16 -23.69
C ASN A 607 -29.90 52.62 -24.14
N LYS A 608 -29.77 53.53 -23.17
CA LYS A 608 -29.72 54.99 -23.36
C LYS A 608 -28.47 55.51 -24.10
N CYS A 609 -27.53 54.65 -24.49
CA CYS A 609 -26.22 55.03 -25.00
C CYS A 609 -26.25 55.45 -26.47
N SER A 610 -27.05 56.45 -26.80
CA SER A 610 -27.09 57.06 -28.13
C SER A 610 -25.94 58.05 -28.35
N ASN A 611 -25.80 58.54 -29.58
CA ASN A 611 -24.84 59.57 -29.96
C ASN A 611 -24.82 60.76 -28.97
N GLY A 612 -23.63 61.07 -28.44
CA GLY A 612 -23.41 62.16 -27.48
C GLY A 612 -23.77 61.85 -26.02
N VAL A 613 -24.30 60.67 -25.70
CA VAL A 613 -24.57 60.24 -24.32
C VAL A 613 -23.35 59.53 -23.74
N LYS A 614 -22.86 60.00 -22.59
CA LYS A 614 -21.75 59.35 -21.88
C LYS A 614 -22.25 58.07 -21.21
N CYS A 615 -21.70 56.94 -21.63
CA CYS A 615 -21.96 55.62 -21.06
C CYS A 615 -20.67 54.93 -20.61
N THR A 616 -20.84 53.91 -19.77
CA THR A 616 -19.77 52.99 -19.37
C THR A 616 -19.40 52.03 -20.51
N GLU A 617 -18.24 51.38 -20.40
CA GLU A 617 -17.83 50.39 -21.38
C GLU A 617 -18.77 49.18 -21.36
N GLU A 618 -19.25 48.74 -20.19
CA GLU A 618 -20.22 47.65 -20.10
C GLU A 618 -21.54 48.01 -20.81
N GLU A 619 -22.04 49.23 -20.65
CA GLU A 619 -23.25 49.68 -21.35
C GLU A 619 -23.04 49.75 -22.87
N HIS A 620 -21.87 50.18 -23.35
CA HIS A 620 -21.56 50.12 -24.79
C HIS A 620 -21.41 48.66 -25.28
N GLN A 621 -20.82 47.78 -24.47
CA GLN A 621 -20.63 46.36 -24.79
C GLN A 621 -21.96 45.63 -25.00
N LEU A 622 -23.01 45.97 -24.24
CA LEU A 622 -24.35 45.41 -24.45
C LEU A 622 -24.92 45.69 -25.84
N ASN A 623 -24.56 46.83 -26.46
CA ASN A 623 -25.02 47.16 -27.80
C ASN A 623 -24.22 46.44 -28.91
N ARG A 624 -22.98 46.04 -28.62
CA ARG A 624 -22.11 45.25 -29.53
C ARG A 624 -22.45 43.77 -29.42
N ARG A 625 -23.49 43.37 -30.14
CA ARG A 625 -24.04 42.01 -30.08
C ARG A 625 -24.38 41.47 -31.46
N SER A 626 -24.52 40.15 -31.53
CA SER A 626 -25.16 39.50 -32.67
C SER A 626 -26.26 38.57 -32.17
N TYR A 627 -27.33 38.47 -32.94
CA TYR A 627 -28.46 37.60 -32.68
C TYR A 627 -28.64 36.59 -33.80
N PHE A 628 -29.11 35.41 -33.42
CA PHE A 628 -29.30 34.27 -34.31
C PHE A 628 -30.72 33.77 -34.15
N TYR A 629 -31.62 34.19 -35.02
CA TYR A 629 -33.02 33.79 -34.91
C TYR A 629 -33.31 32.60 -35.80
N ILE A 630 -34.07 31.64 -35.27
CA ILE A 630 -34.61 30.51 -35.99
C ILE A 630 -35.85 30.98 -36.76
N VAL A 631 -35.85 30.77 -38.07
CA VAL A 631 -36.95 31.19 -38.97
C VAL A 631 -37.84 29.99 -39.34
N ASN A 632 -37.24 28.80 -39.40
CA ASN A 632 -37.94 27.55 -39.62
C ASN A 632 -37.17 26.42 -38.91
N GLU A 633 -37.90 25.48 -38.31
CA GLU A 633 -37.37 24.29 -37.64
C GLU A 633 -37.34 23.07 -38.57
#